data_AF-A0A7R9PI43-F1
#
_entry.id   AF-A0A7R9PI43-F1
#
_cell.length_a   1.000
_cell.length_b   1.000
_cell.length_c   1.000
_cell.angle_alpha   90.00
_cell.angle_beta   90.00
_cell.angle_gamma   90.00
#
_symmetry.space_group_name_H-M   'P 1'
#
loop_
_entity.id
_entity.type
_entity.pdbx_description
1 polymer ?
#
loop_
_entity_poly.entity_id
_entity_poly.type
_entity_poly.pdbx_seq_one_letter_code
_entity_poly.pdbx_strand_id
1 'polypeptide(L)'
;MNFGGTIRLNRIGVCIIIGVFVLFLLYMSSNSSGGDAKVPVVKDVSDNNSINLRKLLIAAIQVAEKGGKEVVAVKKDNNLDEKTKGKTKEGVNDPVTKADYKSHCVMYYSLKHWFPTLKVISEEHSSEKDCSNLLFLDLDLNPNTVTSSSISLPDEMIPPEDITVWIDPLDATKEYTGMKHNLGTGMAQVASFRLSTIPINHKLLLSFQTTNVTENLLEYVTTMVCVAVKGKPIIGVVHKPFGVEPKTSWAWFAGDLSKTPKIIVSISHAGQVKNISEQAFGKNVEVISAAGAGYKSLEVATGNVTAYIHTTAIKKWDVCAGNAIVESLGGKMTTLTNEQLNYSDTNVVNEKGLLATMAKHDWYLNRLSPSKVKV
;
A
#
# COMPACT_ATOMS: atom_id res chain seq x y z
N MET A 1 36.74 63.76 44.66
CA MET A 1 37.75 62.68 44.50
C MET A 1 38.10 62.61 43.02
N ASN A 2 39.37 62.70 42.65
CA ASN A 2 39.77 62.78 41.23
C ASN A 2 40.06 61.37 40.69
N PHE A 3 39.13 60.80 39.94
CA PHE A 3 39.33 59.54 39.21
C PHE A 3 40.11 59.74 37.89
N GLY A 4 41.28 60.38 37.98
CA GLY A 4 42.20 60.63 36.86
C GLY A 4 43.12 59.45 36.57
N GLY A 5 42.56 58.30 36.18
CA GLY A 5 43.31 57.06 35.91
C GLY A 5 43.60 56.82 34.42
N THR A 6 44.84 57.00 33.98
CA THR A 6 45.23 56.80 32.56
C THR A 6 45.46 55.32 32.24
N ILE A 7 44.40 54.62 31.82
CA ILE A 7 44.47 53.19 31.44
C ILE A 7 45.33 53.01 30.17
N ARG A 8 46.45 52.29 30.28
CA ARG A 8 47.31 51.91 29.15
C ARG A 8 46.96 50.51 28.65
N LEU A 9 46.13 50.44 27.61
CA LEU A 9 45.74 49.18 26.98
C LEU A 9 46.89 48.56 26.16
N ASN A 10 47.22 47.30 26.42
CA ASN A 10 48.14 46.52 25.59
C ASN A 10 47.44 46.16 24.26
N ARG A 11 48.03 46.55 23.12
CA ARG A 11 47.49 46.24 21.77
C ARG A 11 47.21 44.75 21.57
N ILE A 12 48.08 43.86 22.06
CA ILE A 12 47.88 42.41 21.95
C ILE A 12 46.67 41.95 22.76
N GLY A 13 46.52 42.47 23.99
CA GLY A 13 45.36 42.18 24.84
C GLY A 13 44.04 42.67 24.24
N VAL A 14 44.04 43.84 23.61
CA VAL A 14 42.86 44.36 22.89
C VAL A 14 42.50 43.46 21.70
N CYS A 15 43.48 43.03 20.90
CA CYS A 15 43.24 42.08 19.80
C CYS A 15 42.69 40.74 20.29
N ILE A 16 43.16 40.22 21.43
CA ILE A 16 42.63 38.98 22.04
C ILE A 16 41.18 39.18 22.50
N ILE A 17 40.86 40.29 23.17
CA ILE A 17 39.48 40.59 23.62
C ILE A 17 38.54 40.72 22.42
N ILE A 18 38.96 41.41 21.34
CA ILE A 18 38.18 41.51 20.10
C ILE A 18 38.02 40.13 19.45
N GLY A 19 39.08 39.31 19.39
CA GLY A 19 39.01 37.95 18.83
C GLY A 19 38.05 37.04 19.59
N VAL A 20 38.07 37.08 20.93
CA VAL A 20 37.13 36.35 21.80
C VAL A 20 35.71 36.89 21.63
N PHE A 21 35.51 38.21 21.49
CA PHE A 21 34.20 38.80 21.25
C PHE A 21 33.63 38.42 19.87
N VAL A 22 34.47 38.37 18.83
CA VAL A 22 34.08 37.88 17.49
C VAL A 22 33.77 36.38 17.53
N LEU A 23 34.55 35.55 18.23
CA LEU A 23 34.23 34.14 18.44
C LEU A 23 32.91 33.96 19.22
N PHE A 24 32.64 34.79 20.21
CA PHE A 24 31.37 34.79 20.95
C PHE A 24 30.20 35.23 20.06
N LEU A 25 30.36 36.24 19.21
CA LEU A 25 29.34 36.65 18.23
C LEU A 25 29.10 35.57 17.16
N LEU A 26 30.14 34.86 16.72
CA LEU A 26 30.02 33.72 15.78
C LEU A 26 29.33 32.53 16.46
N TYR A 27 29.63 32.25 17.73
CA TYR A 27 28.95 31.22 18.52
C TYR A 27 27.47 31.58 18.76
N MET A 28 27.18 32.82 19.14
CA MET A 28 25.81 33.35 19.24
C MET A 28 25.08 33.26 17.91
N SER A 29 25.73 33.57 16.78
CA SER A 29 25.15 33.43 15.44
C SER A 29 24.89 31.96 15.08
N SER A 30 25.78 31.04 15.47
CA SER A 30 25.62 29.60 15.25
C SER A 30 24.51 28.98 16.11
N ASN A 31 24.29 29.47 17.34
CA ASN A 31 23.24 29.01 18.24
C ASN A 31 21.93 29.81 18.15
N SER A 32 21.88 30.92 17.39
CA SER A 32 20.63 31.66 17.15
C SER A 32 19.69 30.95 16.15
N SER A 33 20.04 29.77 15.66
CA SER A 33 19.14 28.85 14.92
C SER A 33 18.26 28.02 15.87
N GLY A 34 17.84 28.62 16.99
CA GLY A 34 16.91 28.07 17.99
C GLY A 34 15.49 28.63 17.88
N GLY A 35 15.13 29.28 16.77
CA GLY A 35 13.75 29.62 16.42
C GLY A 35 13.11 28.51 15.62
N ASP A 36 11.79 28.29 15.79
CA ASP A 36 11.07 27.18 15.15
C ASP A 36 11.34 27.11 13.64
N ALA A 37 11.86 25.95 13.21
CA ALA A 37 12.07 25.64 11.81
C ALA A 37 10.71 25.48 11.11
N LYS A 38 10.09 26.60 10.74
CA LYS A 38 9.06 26.64 9.72
C LYS A 38 9.70 26.13 8.43
N VAL A 39 9.48 24.85 8.16
CA VAL A 39 9.80 24.18 6.89
C VAL A 39 9.43 25.14 5.76
N PRO A 40 10.33 25.41 4.80
CA PRO A 40 10.02 26.31 3.69
C PRO A 40 8.91 25.68 2.85
N VAL A 41 7.66 26.04 3.16
CA VAL A 41 6.47 25.55 2.45
C VAL A 41 6.68 25.85 0.97
N VAL A 42 6.87 24.79 0.19
CA VAL A 42 7.05 24.86 -1.26
C VAL A 42 5.72 25.30 -1.85
N LYS A 43 5.56 26.62 -2.02
CA LYS A 43 4.39 27.27 -2.61
C LYS A 43 4.34 27.04 -4.12
N ASP A 44 4.14 25.78 -4.50
CA ASP A 44 4.07 25.32 -5.89
C ASP A 44 2.80 24.46 -6.15
N VAL A 45 1.79 24.60 -5.27
CA VAL A 45 0.40 24.16 -5.46
C VAL A 45 -0.54 25.15 -4.77
N SER A 46 -0.92 26.24 -5.44
CA SER A 46 -2.03 27.09 -4.98
C SER A 46 -2.78 27.84 -6.09
N ASP A 47 -2.87 27.26 -7.30
CA ASP A 47 -4.05 27.50 -8.13
C ASP A 47 -5.21 26.72 -7.49
N ASN A 48 -6.03 27.45 -6.73
CA ASN A 48 -7.00 26.92 -5.75
C ASN A 48 -8.13 26.02 -6.34
N ASN A 49 -8.08 25.69 -7.63
CA ASN A 49 -9.15 25.07 -8.41
C ASN A 49 -8.69 23.82 -9.20
N SER A 50 -7.46 23.34 -9.03
CA SER A 50 -7.02 22.08 -9.67
C SER A 50 -5.83 21.40 -8.99
N ILE A 51 -5.75 20.09 -9.15
CA ILE A 51 -4.69 19.21 -8.65
C ILE A 51 -3.96 18.60 -9.85
N ASN A 52 -2.63 18.65 -9.82
CA ASN A 52 -1.79 17.98 -10.81
C ASN A 52 -1.72 16.46 -10.51
N LEU A 53 -2.19 15.63 -11.44
CA LEU A 53 -2.25 14.17 -11.25
C LEU A 53 -0.87 13.51 -11.18
N ARG A 54 0.16 14.08 -11.81
CA ARG A 54 1.54 13.56 -11.77
C ARG A 54 2.17 13.76 -10.39
N LYS A 55 2.05 14.95 -9.81
CA LYS A 55 2.39 15.24 -8.40
C LYS A 55 1.61 14.33 -7.44
N LEU A 56 0.33 14.07 -7.73
CA LEU A 56 -0.49 13.18 -6.91
C LEU A 56 -0.10 11.70 -7.02
N LEU A 57 0.32 11.20 -8.19
CA LEU A 57 0.90 9.86 -8.35
C LEU A 57 2.22 9.71 -7.56
N ILE A 58 3.10 10.70 -7.65
CA ILE A 58 4.38 10.72 -6.92
C ILE A 58 4.13 10.68 -5.41
N ALA A 59 3.15 11.46 -4.93
CA ALA A 59 2.69 11.39 -3.55
C ALA A 59 2.11 10.02 -3.18
N ALA A 60 1.21 9.47 -4.01
CA ALA A 60 0.57 8.16 -3.79
C ALA A 60 1.60 7.02 -3.62
N ILE A 61 2.65 7.02 -4.43
CA ILE A 61 3.78 6.09 -4.35
C ILE A 61 4.54 6.27 -3.04
N GLN A 62 4.98 7.50 -2.73
CA GLN A 62 5.76 7.76 -1.52
C GLN A 62 4.98 7.49 -0.23
N VAL A 63 3.67 7.77 -0.19
CA VAL A 63 2.87 7.49 1.01
C VAL A 63 2.60 5.99 1.18
N ALA A 64 2.35 5.24 0.11
CA ALA A 64 2.22 3.78 0.17
C ALA A 64 3.50 3.14 0.73
N GLU A 65 4.68 3.57 0.24
CA GLU A 65 5.98 3.12 0.75
C GLU A 65 6.25 3.54 2.19
N LYS A 66 5.83 4.72 2.61
CA LYS A 66 5.93 5.17 4.01
C LYS A 66 5.02 4.36 4.94
N GLY A 67 3.78 4.11 4.54
CA GLY A 67 2.87 3.22 5.27
C GLY A 67 3.48 1.81 5.40
N GLY A 68 4.00 1.27 4.30
CA GLY A 68 4.71 -0.01 4.28
C GLY A 68 5.92 -0.08 5.23
N LYS A 69 6.68 1.03 5.36
CA LYS A 69 7.78 1.14 6.33
C LYS A 69 7.28 1.09 7.78
N GLU A 70 6.14 1.72 8.09
CA GLU A 70 5.50 1.63 9.41
C GLU A 70 4.97 0.21 9.72
N VAL A 71 4.34 -0.46 8.75
CA VAL A 71 3.91 -1.86 8.88
C VAL A 71 5.11 -2.78 9.17
N VAL A 72 6.23 -2.59 8.47
CA VAL A 72 7.48 -3.34 8.71
C VAL A 72 8.10 -3.00 10.07
N ALA A 73 8.03 -1.74 10.52
CA ALA A 73 8.54 -1.33 11.83
C ALA A 73 7.77 -2.01 12.97
N VAL A 74 6.43 -1.91 12.96
CA VAL A 74 5.57 -2.54 13.99
C VAL A 74 5.75 -4.06 14.02
N LYS A 75 5.97 -4.71 12.86
CA LYS A 75 6.26 -6.15 12.81
C LYS A 75 7.62 -6.51 13.43
N LYS A 76 8.66 -5.68 13.22
CA LYS A 76 10.00 -5.86 13.82
C LYS A 76 10.00 -5.62 15.33
N ASP A 77 9.23 -4.63 15.79
CA ASP A 77 9.03 -4.34 17.21
C ASP A 77 8.29 -5.48 17.95
N ASN A 78 7.65 -6.41 17.22
CA ASN A 78 6.77 -7.48 17.73
C ASN A 78 5.60 -6.99 18.61
N ASN A 79 5.36 -5.67 18.66
CA ASN A 79 4.33 -5.03 19.46
C ASN A 79 3.14 -4.64 18.56
N LEU A 80 2.34 -5.64 18.17
CA LEU A 80 1.22 -5.46 17.25
C LEU A 80 0.05 -4.68 17.88
N ASP A 81 -0.18 -4.81 19.19
CA ASP A 81 -1.38 -4.25 19.87
C ASP A 81 -2.68 -4.63 19.13
N GLU A 82 -2.81 -5.92 18.82
CA GLU A 82 -3.89 -6.50 18.02
C GLU A 82 -5.23 -6.42 18.76
N LYS A 83 -6.22 -5.87 18.06
CA LYS A 83 -7.60 -5.65 18.48
C LYS A 83 -8.52 -6.20 17.39
N THR A 84 -9.83 -6.09 17.59
CA THR A 84 -10.83 -6.42 16.57
C THR A 84 -11.79 -5.26 16.35
N LYS A 85 -12.07 -4.94 15.09
CA LYS A 85 -13.14 -4.04 14.65
C LYS A 85 -14.53 -4.64 14.91
N GLY A 86 -14.61 -5.96 15.05
CA GLY A 86 -15.83 -6.69 15.34
C GLY A 86 -15.82 -8.08 14.71
N LYS A 87 -16.83 -8.36 13.88
CA LYS A 87 -16.92 -9.57 13.06
C LYS A 87 -17.44 -9.23 11.68
N THR A 88 -16.97 -9.95 10.66
CA THR A 88 -17.53 -9.90 9.31
C THR A 88 -18.96 -10.47 9.30
N LYS A 89 -19.71 -10.32 8.21
CA LYS A 89 -21.07 -10.87 8.07
C LYS A 89 -21.10 -12.40 8.24
N GLU A 90 -19.97 -13.04 7.98
CA GLU A 90 -19.73 -14.49 8.05
C GLU A 90 -19.18 -14.95 9.42
N GLY A 91 -19.10 -14.05 10.40
CA GLY A 91 -18.80 -14.36 11.80
C GLY A 91 -17.32 -14.50 12.16
N VAL A 92 -16.42 -14.26 11.20
CA VAL A 92 -14.96 -14.22 11.38
C VAL A 92 -14.57 -12.92 12.09
N ASN A 93 -13.60 -12.97 13.01
CA ASN A 93 -13.07 -11.76 13.64
C ASN A 93 -12.38 -10.86 12.59
N ASP A 94 -12.52 -9.55 12.74
CA ASP A 94 -11.99 -8.54 11.83
C ASP A 94 -10.82 -7.80 12.51
N PRO A 95 -9.56 -8.27 12.36
CA PRO A 95 -8.43 -7.78 13.16
C PRO A 95 -7.98 -6.38 12.73
N VAL A 96 -7.46 -5.63 13.70
CA VAL A 96 -6.77 -4.35 13.47
C VAL A 96 -5.61 -4.23 14.44
N THR A 97 -4.50 -3.64 14.00
CA THR A 97 -3.27 -3.52 14.79
C THR A 97 -2.74 -2.10 14.81
N LYS A 98 -1.71 -1.86 15.62
CA LYS A 98 -0.90 -0.64 15.60
C LYS A 98 -0.27 -0.34 14.23
N ALA A 99 -0.06 -1.35 13.38
CA ALA A 99 0.49 -1.15 12.05
C ALA A 99 -0.49 -0.45 11.11
N ASP A 100 -1.76 -0.89 11.12
CA ASP A 100 -2.86 -0.31 10.36
C ASP A 100 -3.02 1.18 10.72
N TYR A 101 -3.08 1.49 12.02
CA TYR A 101 -3.17 2.88 12.51
C TYR A 101 -1.94 3.74 12.21
N LYS A 102 -0.70 3.24 12.40
CA LYS A 102 0.51 4.00 12.06
C LYS A 102 0.62 4.24 10.55
N SER A 103 0.33 3.23 9.74
CA SER A 103 0.33 3.33 8.28
C SER A 103 -0.74 4.33 7.80
N HIS A 104 -1.96 4.24 8.35
CA HIS A 104 -3.01 5.25 8.14
C HIS A 104 -2.55 6.66 8.49
N CYS A 105 -1.98 6.87 9.67
CA CYS A 105 -1.49 8.17 10.11
C CYS A 105 -0.52 8.78 9.10
N VAL A 106 0.49 8.01 8.66
CA VAL A 106 1.47 8.53 7.69
C VAL A 106 0.85 8.74 6.32
N MET A 107 -0.02 7.83 5.85
CA MET A 107 -0.62 7.92 4.52
C MET A 107 -1.66 9.04 4.41
N TYR A 108 -2.64 9.06 5.30
CA TYR A 108 -3.75 10.01 5.29
C TYR A 108 -3.26 11.44 5.52
N TYR A 109 -2.45 11.67 6.55
CA TYR A 109 -2.00 13.03 6.90
C TYR A 109 -0.95 13.57 5.93
N SER A 110 -0.09 12.73 5.31
CA SER A 110 0.79 13.22 4.23
C SER A 110 -0.01 13.70 3.02
N LEU A 111 -1.02 12.95 2.59
CA LEU A 111 -1.92 13.36 1.50
C LEU A 111 -2.70 14.63 1.86
N LYS A 112 -3.21 14.74 3.10
CA LYS A 112 -3.93 15.93 3.56
C LYS A 112 -3.04 17.16 3.79
N HIS A 113 -1.75 16.98 4.09
CA HIS A 113 -0.80 18.08 4.20
C HIS A 113 -0.49 18.70 2.83
N TRP A 114 -0.16 17.86 1.84
CA TRP A 114 0.23 18.31 0.50
C TRP A 114 -0.95 18.66 -0.41
N PHE A 115 -2.13 18.09 -0.17
CA PHE A 115 -3.35 18.34 -0.96
C PHE A 115 -4.58 18.52 -0.05
N PRO A 116 -4.69 19.64 0.71
CA PRO A 116 -5.73 19.80 1.74
C PRO A 116 -7.18 19.64 1.23
N THR A 117 -7.43 20.07 -0.01
CA THR A 117 -8.73 20.03 -0.69
C THR A 117 -9.15 18.65 -1.18
N LEU A 118 -8.26 17.66 -1.30
CA LEU A 118 -8.63 16.33 -1.78
C LEU A 118 -9.55 15.59 -0.82
N LYS A 119 -10.59 14.95 -1.36
CA LYS A 119 -11.37 13.93 -0.64
C LYS A 119 -10.53 12.65 -0.53
N VAL A 120 -10.07 12.34 0.68
CA VAL A 120 -9.34 11.10 1.00
C VAL A 120 -10.24 10.22 1.87
N ILE A 121 -10.39 8.95 1.51
CA ILE A 121 -11.07 7.92 2.30
C ILE A 121 -10.05 6.84 2.64
N SER A 122 -10.00 6.43 3.91
CA SER A 122 -9.19 5.31 4.39
C SER A 122 -10.09 4.26 5.02
N GLU A 123 -9.64 3.00 5.07
CA GLU A 123 -10.25 2.01 5.95
C GLU A 123 -10.25 2.46 7.42
N GLU A 124 -9.07 2.86 7.90
CA GLU A 124 -8.88 3.28 9.28
C GLU A 124 -9.25 4.74 9.48
N HIS A 125 -9.62 5.07 10.73
CA HIS A 125 -9.88 6.42 11.16
C HIS A 125 -9.16 6.66 12.50
N SER A 126 -8.43 7.76 12.61
CA SER A 126 -7.79 8.24 13.85
C SER A 126 -7.77 9.76 13.85
N SER A 127 -7.61 10.41 15.00
CA SER A 127 -7.45 11.87 15.02
C SER A 127 -5.98 12.25 14.83
N GLU A 128 -5.74 13.45 14.32
CA GLU A 128 -4.37 13.97 14.09
C GLU A 128 -3.53 14.02 15.38
N LYS A 129 -4.19 14.12 16.54
CA LYS A 129 -3.56 14.12 17.86
C LYS A 129 -3.03 12.75 18.27
N ASP A 130 -3.60 11.68 17.73
CA ASP A 130 -3.16 10.30 17.95
C ASP A 130 -1.96 9.96 17.04
N CYS A 131 -1.88 10.62 15.88
CA CYS A 131 -0.82 10.51 14.88
C CYS A 131 0.44 11.34 15.24
N SER A 132 1.22 10.83 16.19
CA SER A 132 2.42 11.53 16.72
C SER A 132 3.62 11.56 15.74
N ASN A 133 4.38 12.69 15.78
CA ASN A 133 5.55 13.07 14.96
C ASN A 133 5.30 13.47 13.50
N LEU A 134 4.99 14.75 13.26
CA LEU A 134 4.82 15.38 11.93
C LEU A 134 6.02 15.23 10.95
N LEU A 135 7.19 14.78 11.41
CA LEU A 135 8.40 14.58 10.59
C LEU A 135 8.22 13.53 9.47
N PHE A 136 7.15 12.71 9.50
CA PHE A 136 6.84 11.77 8.41
C PHE A 136 6.14 12.43 7.21
N LEU A 137 5.74 13.70 7.26
CA LEU A 137 4.91 14.35 6.23
C LEU A 137 5.67 14.80 4.97
N ASP A 138 7.00 14.93 5.01
CA ASP A 138 7.79 15.48 3.91
C ASP A 138 7.77 14.57 2.67
N LEU A 139 7.15 15.01 1.58
CA LEU A 139 7.13 14.32 0.28
C LEU A 139 7.99 15.09 -0.72
N ASP A 140 8.81 14.41 -1.50
CA ASP A 140 9.52 15.04 -2.60
C ASP A 140 8.68 14.94 -3.88
N LEU A 141 7.89 15.98 -4.16
CA LEU A 141 7.02 16.02 -5.36
C LEU A 141 7.78 16.40 -6.65
N ASN A 142 9.12 16.41 -6.64
CA ASN A 142 9.94 16.55 -7.84
C ASN A 142 9.66 15.38 -8.81
N PRO A 143 9.28 15.64 -10.08
CA PRO A 143 8.95 14.59 -11.04
C PRO A 143 10.02 13.51 -11.25
N ASN A 144 11.30 13.85 -11.05
CA ASN A 144 12.43 12.96 -11.28
C ASN A 144 12.66 11.92 -10.16
N THR A 145 11.86 11.95 -9.08
CA THR A 145 12.00 11.03 -7.93
C THR A 145 11.51 9.61 -8.23
N VAL A 146 10.46 9.50 -9.05
CA VAL A 146 9.77 8.23 -9.35
C VAL A 146 10.02 7.79 -10.79
N THR A 147 9.96 8.72 -11.76
CA THR A 147 10.26 8.37 -13.15
C THR A 147 11.75 8.34 -13.37
N SER A 148 12.32 7.12 -13.40
CA SER A 148 13.51 6.88 -14.22
C SER A 148 13.20 7.32 -15.66
N SER A 149 14.21 7.82 -16.37
CA SER A 149 14.07 8.78 -17.48
C SER A 149 13.48 8.26 -18.81
N SER A 150 12.76 7.13 -18.77
CA SER A 150 12.11 6.48 -19.91
C SER A 150 10.59 6.62 -19.95
N ILE A 151 9.92 7.02 -18.86
CA ILE A 151 8.45 7.17 -18.80
C ILE A 151 8.07 8.65 -18.80
N SER A 152 7.48 9.12 -19.91
CA SER A 152 6.82 10.42 -19.97
C SER A 152 5.41 10.31 -19.38
N LEU A 153 5.15 11.06 -18.30
CA LEU A 153 3.83 11.17 -17.69
C LEU A 153 3.26 12.57 -17.97
N PRO A 154 1.96 12.70 -18.31
CA PRO A 154 1.35 13.99 -18.60
C PRO A 154 1.13 14.80 -17.31
N ASP A 155 1.16 16.12 -17.42
CA ASP A 155 0.84 17.03 -16.32
C ASP A 155 -0.64 17.45 -16.39
N GLU A 156 -1.53 16.48 -16.14
CA GLU A 156 -2.98 16.68 -16.13
C GLU A 156 -3.46 17.41 -14.87
N MET A 157 -4.30 18.43 -15.05
CA MET A 157 -4.88 19.25 -13.98
C MET A 157 -6.38 18.97 -13.84
N ILE A 158 -6.81 18.43 -12.69
CA ILE A 158 -8.21 18.03 -12.43
C ILE A 158 -8.76 18.74 -11.19
N PRO A 159 -10.02 19.22 -11.17
CA PRO A 159 -10.62 19.86 -9.99
C PRO A 159 -10.64 18.95 -8.75
N PRO A 160 -10.38 19.44 -7.52
CA PRO A 160 -10.32 18.61 -6.31
C PRO A 160 -11.62 17.83 -6.03
N GLU A 161 -12.78 18.39 -6.37
CA GLU A 161 -14.11 17.79 -6.19
C GLU A 161 -14.38 16.61 -7.12
N ASP A 162 -13.69 16.55 -8.26
CA ASP A 162 -13.75 15.42 -9.19
C ASP A 162 -12.91 14.22 -8.72
N ILE A 163 -12.03 14.42 -7.72
CA ILE A 163 -11.06 13.44 -7.25
C ILE A 163 -11.51 12.81 -5.91
N THR A 164 -11.48 11.49 -5.82
CA THR A 164 -11.51 10.77 -4.53
C THR A 164 -10.30 9.85 -4.44
N VAL A 165 -9.46 10.04 -3.42
CA VAL A 165 -8.36 9.13 -3.10
C VAL A 165 -8.86 8.08 -2.11
N TRP A 166 -8.65 6.81 -2.42
CA TRP A 166 -8.93 5.68 -1.52
C TRP A 166 -7.62 5.07 -1.05
N ILE A 167 -7.46 4.84 0.25
CA ILE A 167 -6.27 4.20 0.82
C ILE A 167 -6.61 3.00 1.69
N ASP A 168 -5.89 1.91 1.46
CA ASP A 168 -5.82 0.76 2.36
C ASP A 168 -4.45 0.83 3.07
N PRO A 169 -4.42 1.06 4.39
CA PRO A 169 -3.17 1.19 5.12
C PRO A 169 -2.50 -0.16 5.41
N LEU A 170 -3.21 -1.29 5.35
CA LEU A 170 -2.67 -2.63 5.60
C LEU A 170 -3.63 -3.73 5.08
N ASP A 171 -3.52 -4.06 3.80
CA ASP A 171 -4.21 -5.19 3.20
C ASP A 171 -3.69 -6.51 3.81
N ALA A 172 -4.60 -7.45 4.09
CA ALA A 172 -4.33 -8.73 4.73
C ALA A 172 -3.85 -8.67 6.21
N THR A 173 -4.45 -7.80 7.05
CA THR A 173 -4.15 -7.70 8.50
C THR A 173 -4.15 -9.04 9.26
N LYS A 174 -5.02 -9.99 8.88
CA LYS A 174 -5.07 -11.33 9.49
C LYS A 174 -3.83 -12.18 9.19
N GLU A 175 -3.34 -12.11 7.96
CA GLU A 175 -2.11 -12.77 7.53
C GLU A 175 -0.87 -12.05 8.09
N TYR A 176 -0.95 -10.73 8.23
CA TYR A 176 0.02 -9.91 8.94
C TYR A 176 0.17 -10.28 10.43
N THR A 177 -0.93 -10.53 11.15
CA THR A 177 -0.85 -10.99 12.56
C THR A 177 -0.42 -12.45 12.66
N GLY A 178 -0.55 -13.22 11.58
CA GLY A 178 -0.14 -14.63 11.50
C GLY A 178 -1.22 -15.59 11.99
N MET A 179 -2.47 -15.13 12.09
CA MET A 179 -3.61 -15.98 12.42
C MET A 179 -3.85 -17.02 11.32
N LYS A 180 -3.32 -18.24 11.55
CA LYS A 180 -3.62 -19.40 10.72
C LYS A 180 -5.12 -19.55 10.53
N HIS A 181 -5.55 -19.86 9.30
CA HIS A 181 -6.87 -20.43 9.10
C HIS A 181 -7.00 -21.70 9.95
N ASN A 182 -8.09 -21.84 10.70
CA ASN A 182 -8.55 -23.13 11.22
C ASN A 182 -9.08 -23.99 10.06
N LEU A 183 -8.18 -24.37 9.15
CA LEU A 183 -8.36 -25.49 8.24
C LEU A 183 -8.51 -26.74 9.11
N GLY A 184 -9.69 -27.36 9.06
CA GLY A 184 -10.02 -28.50 9.91
C GLY A 184 -9.02 -29.64 9.75
N THR A 185 -8.46 -30.11 10.87
CA THR A 185 -7.68 -31.33 11.09
C THR A 185 -7.37 -32.17 9.83
N GLY A 186 -6.32 -31.79 9.09
CA GLY A 186 -5.98 -32.42 7.81
C GLY A 186 -4.63 -31.96 7.23
N MET A 187 -3.58 -31.89 8.05
CA MET A 187 -2.26 -31.40 7.63
C MET A 187 -1.56 -32.33 6.61
N ALA A 188 -1.72 -32.04 5.32
CA ALA A 188 -0.78 -32.49 4.30
C ALA A 188 0.47 -31.59 4.36
N GLN A 189 1.58 -32.11 4.90
CA GLN A 189 2.85 -31.38 4.93
C GLN A 189 3.52 -31.41 3.55
N VAL A 190 3.74 -30.25 2.93
CA VAL A 190 4.45 -30.15 1.65
C VAL A 190 5.94 -29.93 1.90
N ALA A 191 6.76 -30.95 1.62
CA ALA A 191 8.21 -30.84 1.66
C ALA A 191 8.75 -30.26 0.33
N SER A 192 9.44 -29.12 0.40
CA SER A 192 10.10 -28.51 -0.76
C SER A 192 11.47 -29.15 -1.02
N PHE A 193 11.58 -29.96 -2.07
CA PHE A 193 12.82 -30.63 -2.45
C PHE A 193 13.61 -29.84 -3.50
N ARG A 194 14.77 -29.29 -3.14
CA ARG A 194 15.82 -28.97 -4.12
C ARG A 194 16.73 -30.18 -4.32
N LEU A 195 16.57 -30.92 -5.41
CA LEU A 195 17.62 -31.84 -5.87
C LEU A 195 18.76 -31.03 -6.53
N SER A 196 19.77 -30.68 -5.73
CA SER A 196 21.11 -30.44 -6.27
C SER A 196 21.81 -31.79 -6.46
N THR A 197 21.89 -32.28 -7.70
CA THR A 197 22.54 -33.55 -8.01
C THR A 197 24.06 -33.46 -7.84
N ILE A 198 24.58 -33.96 -6.72
CA ILE A 198 26.02 -34.13 -6.45
C ILE A 198 26.32 -35.64 -6.41
N PRO A 199 27.03 -36.21 -7.39
CA PRO A 199 27.29 -37.65 -7.46
C PRO A 199 28.57 -38.03 -6.70
N ILE A 200 28.46 -38.48 -5.45
CA ILE A 200 29.55 -39.11 -4.70
C ILE A 200 29.04 -40.37 -3.99
N ASN A 201 29.85 -41.44 -4.01
CA ASN A 201 29.52 -42.72 -3.39
C ASN A 201 29.55 -42.67 -1.85
N HIS A 202 28.89 -43.67 -1.25
CA HIS A 202 28.80 -43.98 0.19
C HIS A 202 27.85 -43.11 1.05
N LYS A 203 26.70 -43.72 1.37
CA LYS A 203 25.98 -43.60 2.65
C LYS A 203 25.59 -42.17 3.07
N LEU A 204 24.73 -41.53 2.28
CA LEU A 204 24.09 -40.26 2.60
C LEU A 204 23.30 -40.36 3.93
N LEU A 205 23.82 -39.74 4.98
CA LEU A 205 23.18 -39.66 6.29
C LEU A 205 22.22 -38.46 6.30
N LEU A 206 20.95 -38.72 5.99
CA LEU A 206 19.91 -37.69 5.93
C LEU A 206 19.61 -37.13 7.34
N SER A 207 20.24 -36.00 7.68
CA SER A 207 19.91 -35.24 8.89
C SER A 207 18.58 -34.50 8.71
N PHE A 208 17.49 -35.08 9.21
CA PHE A 208 16.16 -34.46 9.21
C PHE A 208 16.12 -33.27 10.17
N GLN A 209 16.52 -32.09 9.70
CA GLN A 209 16.34 -30.85 10.42
C GLN A 209 14.95 -30.28 10.10
N THR A 210 13.99 -30.51 11.00
CA THR A 210 12.64 -29.95 10.90
C THR A 210 12.67 -28.45 11.15
N THR A 211 12.90 -27.66 10.09
CA THR A 211 12.59 -26.24 10.13
C THR A 211 11.08 -26.07 10.23
N ASN A 212 10.62 -25.35 11.24
CA ASN A 212 9.23 -24.91 11.31
C ASN A 212 9.01 -23.86 10.21
N VAL A 213 8.63 -24.32 9.02
CA VAL A 213 8.15 -23.44 7.95
C VAL A 213 6.80 -22.88 8.40
N THR A 214 6.84 -21.76 9.11
CA THR A 214 5.77 -20.77 9.00
C THR A 214 5.74 -20.32 7.55
N GLU A 215 4.70 -20.72 6.82
CA GLU A 215 4.37 -20.14 5.52
C GLU A 215 4.41 -18.61 5.67
N ASN A 216 5.14 -17.92 4.80
CA ASN A 216 5.44 -16.50 5.00
C ASN A 216 4.27 -15.63 4.53
N LEU A 217 3.14 -15.71 5.25
CA LEU A 217 1.88 -15.02 4.92
C LEU A 217 2.03 -13.50 4.76
N LEU A 218 3.13 -12.92 5.24
CA LEU A 218 3.52 -11.53 5.02
C LEU A 218 3.71 -11.19 3.52
N GLU A 219 3.89 -12.17 2.63
CA GLU A 219 3.95 -11.93 1.19
C GLU A 219 2.64 -11.41 0.59
N TYR A 220 1.51 -11.65 1.26
CA TYR A 220 0.18 -11.18 0.86
C TYR A 220 -0.12 -9.75 1.32
N VAL A 221 0.65 -9.24 2.29
CA VAL A 221 0.42 -7.93 2.90
C VAL A 221 0.79 -6.83 1.92
N THR A 222 -0.10 -5.87 1.73
CA THR A 222 0.16 -4.68 0.88
C THR A 222 -0.29 -3.40 1.56
N THR A 223 0.23 -2.26 1.10
CA THR A 223 -0.33 -0.94 1.39
C THR A 223 -0.74 -0.32 0.06
N MET A 224 -1.94 0.27 -0.02
CA MET A 224 -2.53 0.68 -1.29
C MET A 224 -3.02 2.12 -1.31
N VAL A 225 -2.85 2.76 -2.46
CA VAL A 225 -3.42 4.07 -2.77
C VAL A 225 -4.05 4.02 -4.15
N CYS A 226 -5.26 4.55 -4.27
CA CYS A 226 -5.98 4.69 -5.51
C CYS A 226 -6.42 6.14 -5.69
N VAL A 227 -6.22 6.71 -6.88
CA VAL A 227 -6.87 7.98 -7.26
C VAL A 227 -8.01 7.65 -8.21
N ALA A 228 -9.23 7.99 -7.82
CA ALA A 228 -10.39 7.93 -8.69
C ALA A 228 -10.80 9.33 -9.16
N VAL A 229 -11.04 9.50 -10.46
CA VAL A 229 -11.57 10.73 -11.07
C VAL A 229 -12.97 10.44 -11.61
N LYS A 230 -13.95 11.25 -11.20
CA LYS A 230 -15.39 11.05 -11.52
C LYS A 230 -15.88 9.63 -11.22
N GLY A 231 -15.30 9.02 -10.18
CA GLY A 231 -15.60 7.67 -9.75
C GLY A 231 -14.96 6.54 -10.57
N LYS A 232 -14.13 6.83 -11.58
CA LYS A 232 -13.31 5.84 -12.28
C LYS A 232 -11.91 5.74 -11.66
N PRO A 233 -11.34 4.55 -11.44
CA PRO A 233 -10.03 4.39 -10.81
C PRO A 233 -8.92 4.63 -11.87
N ILE A 234 -8.26 5.80 -11.83
CA ILE A 234 -7.31 6.21 -12.88
C ILE A 234 -5.84 5.96 -12.51
N ILE A 235 -5.51 5.95 -11.22
CA ILE A 235 -4.17 5.66 -10.71
C ILE A 235 -4.32 4.61 -9.61
N GLY A 236 -3.50 3.56 -9.68
CA GLY A 236 -3.40 2.54 -8.64
C GLY A 236 -1.96 2.36 -8.23
N VAL A 237 -1.73 2.27 -6.92
CA VAL A 237 -0.45 1.96 -6.27
C VAL A 237 -0.69 0.83 -5.30
N VAL A 238 0.06 -0.26 -5.43
CA VAL A 238 0.08 -1.39 -4.51
C VAL A 238 1.53 -1.66 -4.13
N HIS A 239 1.87 -1.38 -2.88
CA HIS A 239 3.21 -1.59 -2.34
C HIS A 239 3.25 -2.87 -1.50
N LYS A 240 4.18 -3.77 -1.80
CA LYS A 240 4.49 -4.98 -1.02
C LYS A 240 5.69 -4.69 -0.11
N PRO A 241 5.49 -4.46 1.20
CA PRO A 241 6.58 -4.05 2.08
C PRO A 241 7.45 -5.20 2.59
N PHE A 242 6.97 -6.46 2.46
CA PHE A 242 7.72 -7.65 2.85
C PHE A 242 8.23 -8.43 1.62
N GLY A 243 9.46 -8.93 1.72
CA GLY A 243 10.16 -9.65 0.66
C GLY A 243 11.67 -9.68 0.92
N VAL A 244 12.45 -10.07 -0.09
CA VAL A 244 13.91 -9.81 -0.09
C VAL A 244 14.19 -8.31 -0.18
N GLU A 245 13.40 -7.62 -1.00
CA GLU A 245 13.33 -6.17 -1.12
C GLU A 245 11.83 -5.77 -1.20
N PRO A 246 11.41 -4.63 -0.63
CA PRO A 246 10.08 -4.07 -0.84
C PRO A 246 9.83 -3.74 -2.32
N LYS A 247 8.58 -3.87 -2.79
CA LYS A 247 8.23 -3.63 -4.20
C LYS A 247 6.98 -2.77 -4.33
N THR A 248 7.12 -1.61 -4.97
CA THR A 248 5.98 -0.76 -5.34
C THR A 248 5.58 -1.05 -6.79
N SER A 249 4.34 -1.51 -6.99
CA SER A 249 3.71 -1.62 -8.31
C SER A 249 2.70 -0.49 -8.47
N TRP A 250 2.73 0.19 -9.61
CA TRP A 250 1.80 1.26 -9.90
C TRP A 250 1.40 1.29 -11.37
N ALA A 251 0.27 1.91 -11.66
CA ALA A 251 -0.17 2.24 -13.01
C ALA A 251 -0.98 3.54 -13.01
N TRP A 252 -0.97 4.22 -14.17
CA TRP A 252 -1.87 5.32 -14.51
C TRP A 252 -2.55 4.93 -15.82
N PHE A 253 -3.88 4.92 -15.83
CA PHE A 253 -4.66 4.62 -17.02
C PHE A 253 -4.50 5.74 -18.06
N ALA A 254 -3.76 5.45 -19.13
CA ALA A 254 -3.71 6.26 -20.36
C ALA A 254 -4.26 5.50 -21.59
N GLY A 255 -4.63 4.22 -21.43
CA GLY A 255 -4.93 3.27 -22.51
C GLY A 255 -3.67 2.84 -23.29
N ASP A 256 -3.62 1.70 -23.97
CA ASP A 256 -4.42 0.46 -23.93
C ASP A 256 -3.51 -0.66 -24.51
N LEU A 257 -3.55 -1.90 -23.99
CA LEU A 257 -3.08 -3.12 -24.68
C LEU A 257 -3.25 -4.42 -23.87
N SER A 258 -3.79 -5.47 -24.52
CA SER A 258 -4.17 -6.77 -23.95
C SER A 258 -3.06 -7.84 -23.84
N LYS A 259 -3.25 -8.88 -23.00
CA LYS A 259 -2.57 -10.21 -23.11
C LYS A 259 -3.35 -11.39 -22.45
N THR A 260 -2.82 -12.62 -22.56
CA THR A 260 -3.56 -13.91 -22.40
C THR A 260 -3.15 -14.79 -21.20
N PRO A 261 -3.98 -15.75 -20.69
CA PRO A 261 -4.01 -16.01 -19.23
C PRO A 261 -4.10 -17.49 -18.67
N LYS A 262 -3.66 -17.76 -17.41
CA LYS A 262 -3.80 -19.03 -16.56
C LYS A 262 -4.68 -18.83 -15.28
N ILE A 263 -5.07 -19.77 -14.39
CA ILE A 263 -6.13 -19.50 -13.35
C ILE A 263 -5.65 -19.25 -11.88
N ILE A 264 -6.32 -18.31 -11.16
CA ILE A 264 -6.39 -18.16 -9.68
C ILE A 264 -7.87 -18.07 -9.27
N VAL A 265 -8.16 -18.29 -7.98
CA VAL A 265 -9.49 -18.09 -7.38
C VAL A 265 -9.31 -17.57 -5.94
N SER A 266 -10.02 -16.51 -5.53
CA SER A 266 -9.89 -15.97 -4.15
C SER A 266 -10.42 -16.97 -3.11
N ILE A 267 -9.84 -16.92 -1.91
CA ILE A 267 -10.34 -17.68 -0.75
C ILE A 267 -10.67 -16.73 0.41
N SER A 268 -11.85 -16.13 0.31
CA SER A 268 -12.70 -15.86 1.47
C SER A 268 -13.74 -16.99 1.53
N HIS A 269 -13.62 -17.89 2.51
CA HIS A 269 -14.37 -19.16 2.62
C HIS A 269 -13.98 -20.23 1.57
N ALA A 270 -12.87 -20.94 1.87
CA ALA A 270 -12.20 -21.89 0.97
C ALA A 270 -13.11 -22.92 0.29
N GLY A 271 -14.06 -23.49 1.03
CA GLY A 271 -14.99 -24.49 0.49
C GLY A 271 -15.97 -23.92 -0.55
N GLN A 272 -16.48 -22.70 -0.34
CA GLN A 272 -17.47 -22.11 -1.23
C GLN A 272 -16.86 -21.74 -2.58
N VAL A 273 -15.78 -20.96 -2.61
CA VAL A 273 -15.23 -20.48 -3.89
C VAL A 273 -14.59 -21.60 -4.70
N LYS A 274 -14.03 -22.63 -4.04
CA LYS A 274 -13.58 -23.87 -4.70
C LYS A 274 -14.76 -24.63 -5.33
N ASN A 275 -15.84 -24.88 -4.57
CA ASN A 275 -17.03 -25.56 -5.10
C ASN A 275 -17.66 -24.79 -6.26
N ILE A 276 -17.76 -23.47 -6.15
CA ILE A 276 -18.25 -22.56 -7.21
C ILE A 276 -17.39 -22.69 -8.46
N SER A 277 -16.06 -22.75 -8.31
CA SER A 277 -15.13 -22.84 -9.45
C SER A 277 -15.15 -24.22 -10.11
N GLU A 278 -15.20 -25.31 -9.32
CA GLU A 278 -15.35 -26.67 -9.86
C GLU A 278 -16.71 -26.86 -10.56
N GLN A 279 -17.79 -26.22 -10.09
CA GLN A 279 -19.08 -26.18 -10.80
C GLN A 279 -19.02 -25.36 -12.09
N ALA A 280 -18.49 -24.13 -12.03
CA ALA A 280 -18.51 -23.16 -13.13
C ALA A 280 -17.57 -23.54 -14.29
N PHE A 281 -16.40 -24.12 -13.97
CA PHE A 281 -15.32 -24.35 -14.93
C PHE A 281 -14.90 -25.83 -15.06
N GLY A 282 -15.36 -26.71 -14.15
CA GLY A 282 -15.02 -28.13 -14.11
C GLY A 282 -13.79 -28.45 -13.26
N LYS A 283 -13.61 -29.74 -12.94
CA LYS A 283 -12.57 -30.27 -12.03
C LYS A 283 -11.11 -30.10 -12.50
N ASN A 284 -10.90 -29.61 -13.72
CA ASN A 284 -9.57 -29.39 -14.29
C ASN A 284 -9.06 -27.95 -14.07
N VAL A 285 -9.73 -27.15 -13.25
CA VAL A 285 -9.27 -25.81 -12.88
C VAL A 285 -8.36 -25.85 -11.66
N GLU A 286 -7.20 -25.22 -11.81
CA GLU A 286 -6.27 -24.93 -10.73
C GLU A 286 -6.83 -23.79 -9.86
N VAL A 287 -7.03 -24.08 -8.57
CA VAL A 287 -7.53 -23.14 -7.55
C VAL A 287 -6.37 -22.82 -6.61
N ILE A 288 -5.68 -21.72 -6.88
CA ILE A 288 -4.58 -21.20 -6.05
C ILE A 288 -5.16 -20.26 -5.00
N SER A 289 -5.01 -20.63 -3.74
CA SER A 289 -5.44 -19.87 -2.55
C SER A 289 -4.51 -18.67 -2.31
N ALA A 290 -5.04 -17.45 -2.20
CA ALA A 290 -4.25 -16.26 -1.83
C ALA A 290 -5.03 -15.26 -0.96
N ALA A 291 -4.38 -14.75 0.08
CA ALA A 291 -4.84 -13.56 0.82
C ALA A 291 -4.46 -12.26 0.06
N GLY A 292 -4.72 -11.09 0.64
CA GLY A 292 -4.43 -9.78 0.04
C GLY A 292 -5.29 -9.42 -1.19
N ALA A 293 -6.14 -8.41 -1.09
CA ALA A 293 -6.90 -7.91 -2.25
C ALA A 293 -5.96 -7.23 -3.28
N GLY A 294 -4.96 -6.51 -2.81
CA GLY A 294 -3.87 -5.94 -3.62
C GLY A 294 -3.01 -7.03 -4.25
N TYR A 295 -2.61 -8.06 -3.48
CA TYR A 295 -1.86 -9.21 -3.99
C TYR A 295 -2.60 -9.90 -5.15
N LYS A 296 -3.86 -10.30 -4.95
CA LYS A 296 -4.65 -10.98 -5.98
C LYS A 296 -4.86 -10.14 -7.23
N SER A 297 -4.99 -8.83 -7.07
CA SER A 297 -5.10 -7.89 -8.20
C SER A 297 -3.80 -7.81 -9.00
N LEU A 298 -2.64 -7.78 -8.33
CA LEU A 298 -1.33 -7.82 -8.99
C LEU A 298 -1.09 -9.14 -9.74
N GLU A 299 -1.46 -10.29 -9.18
CA GLU A 299 -1.29 -11.58 -9.84
C GLU A 299 -2.12 -11.71 -11.13
N VAL A 300 -3.31 -11.08 -11.18
CA VAL A 300 -4.07 -10.94 -12.43
C VAL A 300 -3.36 -9.98 -13.39
N ALA A 301 -2.98 -8.79 -12.91
CA ALA A 301 -2.32 -7.75 -13.72
C ALA A 301 -1.01 -8.22 -14.39
N THR A 302 -0.19 -9.02 -13.71
CA THR A 302 1.06 -9.56 -14.26
C THR A 302 0.84 -10.66 -15.30
N GLY A 303 -0.37 -11.18 -15.43
CA GLY A 303 -0.65 -12.36 -16.25
C GLY A 303 -0.12 -13.66 -15.67
N ASN A 304 0.31 -13.66 -14.40
CA ASN A 304 0.47 -14.91 -13.65
C ASN A 304 -0.85 -15.69 -13.68
N VAL A 305 -2.00 -14.98 -13.64
CA VAL A 305 -3.36 -15.55 -13.68
C VAL A 305 -4.41 -14.75 -14.49
N THR A 306 -5.64 -15.29 -14.57
CA THR A 306 -6.76 -14.94 -15.47
C THR A 306 -7.76 -14.06 -14.79
N ALA A 307 -7.98 -14.35 -13.52
CA ALA A 307 -9.22 -14.14 -12.83
C ALA A 307 -8.93 -13.98 -11.35
N TYR A 308 -9.48 -12.95 -10.74
CA TYR A 308 -9.68 -12.83 -9.31
C TYR A 308 -11.19 -12.78 -9.11
N ILE A 309 -11.74 -13.89 -8.60
CA ILE A 309 -13.16 -14.06 -8.29
C ILE A 309 -13.35 -13.88 -6.79
N HIS A 310 -14.21 -12.97 -6.36
CA HIS A 310 -14.63 -12.78 -4.97
C HIS A 310 -16.16 -12.87 -4.87
N THR A 311 -16.69 -13.62 -3.92
CA THR A 311 -18.14 -13.96 -3.90
C THR A 311 -18.92 -13.31 -2.75
N THR A 312 -18.25 -12.76 -1.74
CA THR A 312 -18.89 -12.07 -0.62
C THR A 312 -18.81 -10.55 -0.81
N ALA A 313 -19.15 -9.77 0.23
CA ALA A 313 -18.89 -8.33 0.22
C ALA A 313 -17.37 -8.04 0.23
N ILE A 314 -17.00 -6.89 -0.35
CA ILE A 314 -15.64 -6.36 -0.38
C ILE A 314 -15.70 -4.83 -0.30
N LYS A 315 -14.69 -4.17 0.27
CA LYS A 315 -14.67 -2.70 0.39
C LYS A 315 -14.04 -2.06 -0.84
N LYS A 316 -14.26 -0.76 -1.01
CA LYS A 316 -13.71 -0.01 -2.14
C LYS A 316 -12.22 0.28 -2.02
N TRP A 317 -11.68 0.42 -0.81
CA TRP A 317 -10.23 0.55 -0.61
C TRP A 317 -9.48 -0.73 -1.00
N ASP A 318 -9.98 -1.93 -0.62
CA ASP A 318 -9.46 -3.25 -1.01
C ASP A 318 -9.20 -3.38 -2.52
N VAL A 319 -10.09 -2.81 -3.36
CA VAL A 319 -10.12 -3.07 -4.80
C VAL A 319 -9.77 -1.89 -5.69
N CYS A 320 -9.81 -0.63 -5.22
CA CYS A 320 -9.64 0.54 -6.10
C CYS A 320 -8.26 0.55 -6.78
N ALA A 321 -7.18 0.36 -6.02
CA ALA A 321 -5.83 0.37 -6.55
C ALA A 321 -5.58 -0.82 -7.49
N GLY A 322 -6.10 -2.00 -7.14
CA GLY A 322 -6.08 -3.17 -8.00
C GLY A 322 -6.85 -2.99 -9.30
N ASN A 323 -8.00 -2.30 -9.26
CA ASN A 323 -8.82 -2.01 -10.44
C ASN A 323 -8.08 -1.09 -11.42
N ALA A 324 -7.56 0.05 -10.94
CA ALA A 324 -6.76 0.96 -11.77
C ALA A 324 -5.60 0.24 -12.47
N ILE A 325 -4.88 -0.65 -11.77
CA ILE A 325 -3.77 -1.42 -12.37
C ILE A 325 -4.28 -2.42 -13.42
N VAL A 326 -5.36 -3.16 -13.14
CA VAL A 326 -5.94 -4.14 -14.07
C VAL A 326 -6.48 -3.45 -15.33
N GLU A 327 -7.23 -2.36 -15.22
CA GLU A 327 -7.76 -1.63 -16.38
C GLU A 327 -6.67 -0.89 -17.17
N SER A 328 -5.61 -0.36 -16.50
CA SER A 328 -4.46 0.24 -17.19
C SER A 328 -3.70 -0.72 -18.12
N LEU A 329 -3.86 -2.03 -17.89
CA LEU A 329 -3.24 -3.11 -18.68
C LEU A 329 -4.25 -3.81 -19.60
N GLY A 330 -5.35 -3.13 -19.96
CA GLY A 330 -6.37 -3.65 -20.88
C GLY A 330 -7.28 -4.74 -20.28
N GLY A 331 -7.23 -4.94 -18.97
CA GLY A 331 -8.15 -5.83 -18.25
C GLY A 331 -9.50 -5.19 -17.95
N LYS A 332 -10.31 -5.88 -17.14
CA LYS A 332 -11.59 -5.40 -16.59
C LYS A 332 -11.71 -5.84 -15.13
N MET A 333 -12.24 -5.00 -14.25
CA MET A 333 -12.68 -5.41 -12.91
C MET A 333 -14.11 -4.90 -12.61
N THR A 334 -15.05 -5.84 -12.45
CA THR A 334 -16.48 -5.56 -12.27
C THR A 334 -17.04 -6.30 -11.05
N THR A 335 -18.32 -6.07 -10.75
CA THR A 335 -19.11 -7.01 -9.94
C THR A 335 -19.33 -8.34 -10.66
N LEU A 336 -19.83 -9.37 -9.95
CA LEU A 336 -20.30 -10.61 -10.58
C LEU A 336 -21.55 -10.42 -11.45
N THR A 337 -22.19 -9.25 -11.40
CA THR A 337 -23.32 -8.84 -12.26
C THR A 337 -22.90 -8.04 -13.50
N ASN A 338 -21.60 -7.95 -13.80
CA ASN A 338 -21.02 -7.12 -14.88
C ASN A 338 -21.24 -5.61 -14.71
N GLU A 339 -21.42 -5.14 -13.47
CA GLU A 339 -21.55 -3.72 -13.17
C GLU A 339 -20.16 -3.12 -12.90
N GLN A 340 -19.95 -1.91 -13.44
CA GLN A 340 -18.73 -1.15 -13.23
C GLN A 340 -18.64 -0.60 -11.81
N LEU A 341 -17.46 -0.67 -11.21
CA LEU A 341 -17.25 -0.22 -9.83
C LEU A 341 -17.11 1.30 -9.79
N ASN A 342 -18.05 1.97 -9.10
CA ASN A 342 -18.02 3.42 -8.92
C ASN A 342 -17.35 3.81 -7.59
N TYR A 343 -16.30 4.62 -7.67
CA TYR A 343 -15.49 5.10 -6.55
C TYR A 343 -15.81 6.56 -6.13
N SER A 344 -16.89 7.17 -6.64
CA SER A 344 -17.28 8.56 -6.31
C SER A 344 -18.14 8.69 -5.05
N ASP A 345 -18.94 7.67 -4.72
CA ASP A 345 -19.95 7.73 -3.66
C ASP A 345 -19.36 7.63 -2.23
N THR A 346 -20.24 7.51 -1.24
CA THR A 346 -19.91 7.30 0.18
C THR A 346 -20.24 5.88 0.68
N ASN A 347 -20.83 5.01 -0.16
CA ASN A 347 -21.02 3.61 0.16
C ASN A 347 -19.71 2.85 -0.09
N VAL A 348 -18.95 2.64 0.97
CA VAL A 348 -17.64 1.97 0.93
C VAL A 348 -17.71 0.47 0.61
N VAL A 349 -18.91 -0.13 0.51
CA VAL A 349 -19.11 -1.59 0.37
C VAL A 349 -19.67 -1.96 -1.00
N ASN A 350 -18.97 -2.85 -1.69
CA ASN A 350 -19.51 -3.61 -2.83
C ASN A 350 -20.01 -4.97 -2.33
N GLU A 351 -21.33 -5.20 -2.39
CA GLU A 351 -21.95 -6.46 -1.95
C GLU A 351 -22.16 -7.47 -3.10
N LYS A 352 -21.85 -7.10 -4.34
CA LYS A 352 -22.16 -7.89 -5.56
C LYS A 352 -20.99 -8.78 -6.01
N GLY A 353 -20.05 -9.09 -5.11
CA GLY A 353 -18.81 -9.79 -5.41
C GLY A 353 -17.90 -9.03 -6.38
N LEU A 354 -16.83 -9.70 -6.82
CA LEU A 354 -15.82 -9.16 -7.72
C LEU A 354 -15.44 -10.18 -8.80
N LEU A 355 -15.20 -9.70 -10.01
CA LEU A 355 -14.43 -10.39 -11.02
C LEU A 355 -13.40 -9.42 -11.63
N ALA A 356 -12.11 -9.66 -11.44
CA ALA A 356 -11.04 -9.01 -12.20
C ALA A 356 -10.45 -9.98 -13.22
N THR A 357 -10.23 -9.57 -14.48
CA THR A 357 -9.59 -10.42 -15.51
C THR A 357 -8.82 -9.63 -16.56
N MET A 358 -7.70 -10.17 -17.07
CA MET A 358 -6.97 -9.58 -18.20
C MET A 358 -7.56 -9.90 -19.58
N ALA A 359 -8.30 -11.01 -19.72
CA ALA A 359 -8.93 -11.38 -20.99
C ALA A 359 -10.13 -12.30 -20.79
N LYS A 360 -11.02 -12.32 -21.79
CA LYS A 360 -12.23 -13.17 -21.84
C LYS A 360 -13.18 -12.96 -20.65
N HIS A 361 -13.23 -11.77 -20.08
CA HIS A 361 -14.05 -11.42 -18.91
C HIS A 361 -15.49 -11.98 -18.98
N ASP A 362 -16.16 -11.76 -20.11
CA ASP A 362 -17.55 -12.17 -20.34
C ASP A 362 -17.72 -13.70 -20.37
N TRP A 363 -16.67 -14.48 -20.68
CA TRP A 363 -16.64 -15.95 -20.62
C TRP A 363 -16.57 -16.48 -19.17
N TYR A 364 -16.01 -15.70 -18.25
CA TYR A 364 -16.00 -15.98 -16.80
C TYR A 364 -17.37 -15.64 -16.18
N LEU A 365 -17.90 -14.44 -16.46
CA LEU A 365 -19.25 -14.05 -16.02
C LEU A 365 -20.33 -15.05 -16.48
N ASN A 366 -20.28 -15.46 -17.75
CA ASN A 366 -21.20 -16.46 -18.32
C ASN A 366 -21.04 -17.88 -17.73
N ARG A 367 -20.08 -18.12 -16.84
CA ARG A 367 -19.94 -19.37 -16.06
C ARG A 367 -20.31 -19.20 -14.60
N LEU A 368 -19.97 -18.05 -14.01
CA LEU A 368 -20.30 -17.69 -12.62
C LEU A 368 -21.78 -17.27 -12.43
N SER A 369 -22.51 -17.06 -13.53
CA SER A 369 -23.94 -16.73 -13.53
C SER A 369 -24.78 -17.67 -12.64
N PRO A 370 -25.67 -17.16 -11.75
CA PRO A 370 -26.47 -17.97 -10.82
C PRO A 370 -27.37 -19.04 -11.46
N SER A 371 -27.63 -18.96 -12.77
CA SER A 371 -28.34 -19.99 -13.54
C SER A 371 -27.51 -21.26 -13.81
N LYS A 372 -26.20 -21.26 -13.49
CA LYS A 372 -25.26 -22.37 -13.72
C LYS A 372 -24.51 -22.81 -12.47
N VAL A 373 -24.44 -21.97 -11.45
CA VAL A 373 -23.79 -22.25 -10.16
C VAL A 373 -24.84 -22.18 -9.06
N LYS A 374 -24.96 -23.24 -8.26
CA LYS A 374 -25.75 -23.21 -7.03
C LYS A 374 -24.85 -22.78 -5.88
N VAL A 375 -25.17 -21.61 -5.32
CA VAL A 375 -24.59 -21.04 -4.09
C VAL A 375 -25.18 -21.75 -2.87
#